data_AF-A0A7U6FS09-F1
#
_entry.id   AF-A0A7U6FS09-F1
#
_cell.length_a   1.000
_cell.length_b   1.000
_cell.length_c   1.000
_cell.angle_alpha   90.00
_cell.angle_beta   90.00
_cell.angle_gamma   90.00
#
_symmetry.space_group_name_H-M   'P 1'
#
loop_
_entity.id
_entity.type
_entity.pdbx_description
1 polymer ?
#
loop_
_entity_poly.entity_id
_entity_poly.type
_entity_poly.pdbx_seq_one_letter_code
_entity_poly.pdbx_strand_id
1 'polypeptide(L)'
;MFDFNDQMKNLEALNENIAIKQGCQKYPHSKIKVGAVLFKVDVSEWDDGSTSISIDEWIVRSIKRKRGTQTPIGKSCTGYEYGDTAPLYVNVTAKIKDVTWVRQSRKVNDFGWSKSIPQYYKKQFQVGERLPNGIFTTPLAALKSALKDNERMLARYIDYRNRETDETEIAEFDEDITHKTKSVRLLKSRIKALTKK
;
A
#
# COMPACT_ATOMS: atom_id res chain seq x y z
N MET A 1 -13.59 -4.64 -37.24
CA MET A 1 -14.34 -4.88 -35.98
C MET A 1 -13.28 -5.21 -34.94
N PHE A 2 -12.90 -4.26 -34.09
CA PHE A 2 -11.88 -4.50 -33.06
C PHE A 2 -12.50 -5.35 -31.94
N ASP A 3 -11.88 -6.49 -31.65
CA ASP A 3 -12.39 -7.46 -30.69
C ASP A 3 -12.18 -6.94 -29.25
N PHE A 4 -13.27 -6.70 -28.53
CA PHE A 4 -13.27 -6.14 -27.17
C PHE A 4 -12.43 -6.99 -26.20
N ASN A 5 -12.39 -8.30 -26.42
CA ASN A 5 -11.57 -9.22 -25.63
C ASN A 5 -10.07 -8.96 -25.79
N ASP A 6 -9.64 -8.53 -26.97
CA ASP A 6 -8.23 -8.29 -27.27
C ASP A 6 -7.76 -6.96 -26.64
N GLN A 7 -8.63 -5.96 -26.58
CA GLN A 7 -8.38 -4.71 -25.85
C GLN A 7 -8.25 -4.94 -24.34
N MET A 8 -9.07 -5.82 -23.75
CA MET A 8 -8.99 -6.14 -22.33
C MET A 8 -7.71 -6.88 -21.95
N LYS A 9 -7.28 -7.86 -22.74
CA LYS A 9 -6.00 -8.55 -22.55
C LYS A 9 -4.81 -7.58 -22.61
N ASN A 10 -4.84 -6.64 -23.56
CA ASN A 10 -3.80 -5.62 -23.68
C ASN A 10 -3.76 -4.68 -22.47
N LEU A 11 -4.93 -4.31 -21.92
CA LEU A 11 -5.02 -3.49 -20.72
C LEU A 11 -4.50 -4.23 -19.47
N GLU A 12 -4.87 -5.50 -19.30
CA GLU A 12 -4.39 -6.35 -18.20
C GLU A 12 -2.88 -6.54 -18.25
N ALA A 13 -2.32 -6.81 -19.44
CA ALA A 13 -0.88 -6.92 -19.65
C ALA A 13 -0.16 -5.60 -19.33
N LEU A 14 -0.73 -4.46 -19.73
CA LEU A 14 -0.19 -3.14 -19.39
C LEU A 14 -0.20 -2.90 -17.87
N ASN A 15 -1.30 -3.22 -17.19
CA ASN A 15 -1.44 -3.07 -15.75
C ASN A 15 -0.46 -3.96 -14.97
N GLU A 16 -0.29 -5.22 -15.38
CA GLU A 16 0.70 -6.13 -14.79
C GLU A 16 2.13 -5.58 -14.99
N ASN A 17 2.45 -5.07 -16.18
CA ASN A 17 3.74 -4.45 -16.46
C ASN A 17 3.99 -3.20 -15.59
N ILE A 18 2.96 -2.37 -15.39
CA ILE A 18 3.04 -1.21 -14.49
C ILE A 18 3.26 -1.68 -13.05
N ALA A 19 2.53 -2.68 -12.58
CA ALA A 19 2.67 -3.23 -11.22
C ALA A 19 4.05 -3.85 -10.99
N ILE A 20 4.61 -4.55 -11.99
CA ILE A 20 5.98 -5.07 -11.96
C ILE A 20 6.99 -3.92 -11.85
N LYS A 21 6.85 -2.88 -12.68
CA LYS A 21 7.72 -1.69 -12.65
C LYS A 21 7.66 -0.97 -11.31
N GLN A 22 6.48 -0.91 -10.68
CA GLN A 22 6.27 -0.34 -9.35
C GLN A 22 6.77 -1.24 -8.22
N GLY A 23 7.16 -2.49 -8.50
CA GLY A 23 7.66 -3.43 -7.49
C GLY A 23 6.57 -4.07 -6.63
N CYS A 24 5.32 -4.08 -7.10
CA CYS A 24 4.20 -4.66 -6.37
C CYS A 24 4.41 -6.17 -6.14
N GLN A 25 4.20 -6.62 -4.91
CA GLN A 25 4.43 -8.01 -4.52
C GLN A 25 3.29 -8.92 -4.99
N LYS A 26 3.61 -10.08 -5.58
CA LYS A 26 2.60 -11.11 -5.88
C LYS A 26 2.14 -11.77 -4.58
N TYR A 27 0.82 -11.87 -4.38
CA TYR A 27 0.25 -12.50 -3.20
C TYR A 27 -0.55 -13.75 -3.61
N PRO A 28 -0.06 -14.96 -3.30
CA PRO A 28 -0.71 -16.18 -3.77
C PRO A 28 -2.06 -16.37 -3.11
N HIS A 29 -3.06 -16.76 -3.91
CA HIS A 29 -4.44 -17.03 -3.50
C HIS A 29 -4.55 -17.96 -2.26
N SER A 30 -3.64 -18.94 -2.14
CA SER A 30 -3.62 -19.92 -1.05
C SER A 30 -3.28 -19.34 0.32
N LYS A 31 -2.63 -18.16 0.37
CA LYS A 31 -2.24 -17.50 1.62
C LYS A 31 -3.19 -16.38 2.04
N ILE A 32 -4.10 -15.95 1.16
CA ILE A 32 -5.02 -14.85 1.42
C ILE A 32 -6.16 -15.36 2.29
N LYS A 33 -6.32 -14.78 3.47
CA LYS A 33 -7.43 -15.10 4.39
C LYS A 33 -7.92 -13.86 5.11
N VAL A 34 -9.18 -13.90 5.55
CA VAL A 34 -9.73 -12.86 6.42
C VAL A 34 -8.93 -12.84 7.72
N GLY A 35 -8.58 -11.64 8.19
CA GLY A 35 -7.70 -11.42 9.34
C GLY A 35 -6.21 -11.48 9.04
N ALA A 36 -5.79 -11.75 7.79
CA ALA A 36 -4.38 -11.61 7.42
C ALA A 36 -3.90 -10.17 7.59
N VAL A 37 -2.67 -10.01 8.08
CA VAL A 37 -2.02 -8.72 8.30
C VAL A 37 -1.01 -8.48 7.19
N LEU A 38 -1.17 -7.35 6.52
CA LEU A 38 -0.23 -6.79 5.55
C LEU A 38 0.43 -5.56 6.17
N PHE A 39 1.53 -5.10 5.58
CA PHE A 39 2.35 -4.04 6.12
C PHE A 39 2.60 -2.97 5.07
N LYS A 40 2.49 -1.72 5.48
CA LYS A 40 2.95 -0.54 4.73
C LYS A 40 3.91 0.23 5.62
N VAL A 41 4.93 0.83 5.02
CA VAL A 41 5.84 1.72 5.73
C VAL A 41 5.63 3.12 5.22
N ASP A 42 5.37 4.04 6.14
CA ASP A 42 5.30 5.46 5.86
C ASP A 42 6.47 6.17 6.56
N VAL A 43 7.07 7.11 5.85
CA VAL A 43 8.20 7.90 6.31
C VAL A 43 7.74 9.35 6.31
N SER A 44 7.69 9.95 7.48
CA SER A 44 7.33 11.35 7.65
C SER A 44 8.56 12.12 8.10
N GLU A 45 8.85 13.19 7.35
CA GLU A 45 9.88 14.17 7.62
C GLU A 45 9.16 15.47 7.97
N TRP A 46 9.67 16.17 8.97
CA TRP A 46 9.09 17.41 9.48
C TRP A 46 10.13 18.52 9.41
N ASP A 47 9.65 19.76 9.33
CA ASP A 47 10.50 20.97 9.20
C ASP A 47 11.39 21.21 10.42
N ASP A 48 11.08 20.60 11.58
CA ASP A 48 11.96 20.60 12.76
C ASP A 48 13.17 19.65 12.62
N GLY A 49 13.32 19.00 11.47
CA GLY A 49 14.35 18.03 11.17
C GLY A 49 14.14 16.67 11.82
N SER A 50 12.97 16.44 12.44
CA SER A 50 12.59 15.14 12.98
C SER A 50 12.09 14.21 11.86
N THR A 51 12.38 12.93 12.04
CA THR A 51 12.00 11.89 11.07
C THR A 51 11.35 10.74 11.82
N SER A 52 10.12 10.42 11.44
CA SER A 52 9.40 9.27 11.97
C SER A 52 9.17 8.23 10.88
N ILE A 53 9.44 6.97 11.19
CA ILE A 53 9.10 5.84 10.34
C ILE A 53 8.00 5.07 11.06
N SER A 54 6.81 4.98 10.47
CA SER A 54 5.72 4.15 10.96
C SER A 54 5.62 2.87 10.13
N ILE A 55 5.29 1.77 10.81
CA ILE A 55 4.94 0.51 10.16
C ILE A 55 3.45 0.33 10.40
N ASP A 56 2.67 0.53 9.35
CA ASP A 56 1.22 0.51 9.41
C ASP A 56 0.72 -0.90 9.07
N GLU A 57 -0.12 -1.44 9.94
CA GLU A 57 -0.78 -2.72 9.73
C GLU A 57 -2.04 -2.53 8.86
N TRP A 58 -2.16 -3.32 7.80
CA TRP A 58 -3.32 -3.37 6.92
C TRP A 58 -4.00 -4.73 7.05
N ILE A 59 -5.19 -4.76 7.63
CA ILE A 59 -5.88 -6.02 7.93
C ILE A 59 -6.90 -6.34 6.84
N VAL A 60 -6.89 -7.59 6.37
CA VAL A 60 -7.93 -8.14 5.50
C VAL A 60 -9.24 -8.25 6.28
N ARG A 61 -10.20 -7.38 5.96
CA ARG A 61 -11.52 -7.33 6.59
C ARG A 61 -12.51 -8.31 5.97
N SER A 62 -12.46 -8.45 4.65
CA SER A 62 -13.37 -9.33 3.93
C SER A 62 -12.84 -9.70 2.55
N ILE A 63 -13.14 -10.92 2.13
CA ILE A 63 -12.92 -11.41 0.77
C ILE A 63 -14.30 -11.69 0.19
N LYS A 64 -14.71 -10.92 -0.82
CA LYS A 64 -16.08 -10.96 -1.36
C LYS A 64 -16.05 -10.67 -2.86
N ARG A 65 -17.03 -11.22 -3.59
CA ARG A 65 -17.28 -10.86 -4.99
C ARG A 65 -17.79 -9.42 -5.08
N LYS A 66 -17.68 -8.79 -6.25
CA LYS A 66 -18.21 -7.45 -6.50
C LYS A 66 -19.72 -7.42 -6.22
N ARG A 67 -20.23 -6.30 -5.71
CA ARG A 67 -21.69 -6.17 -5.48
C ARG A 67 -22.41 -6.19 -6.84
N GLY A 68 -23.49 -6.96 -6.95
CA GLY A 68 -24.26 -7.11 -8.19
C GLY A 68 -23.85 -8.31 -9.05
N THR A 69 -22.89 -9.14 -8.62
CA THR A 69 -22.52 -10.39 -9.33
C THR A 69 -23.51 -11.55 -9.09
N GLN A 70 -24.49 -11.33 -8.22
CA GLN A 70 -25.64 -12.20 -7.96
C GLN A 70 -26.92 -11.39 -8.19
N THR A 71 -27.96 -12.03 -8.73
CA THR A 71 -29.29 -11.43 -8.86
C THR A 71 -29.86 -11.04 -7.48
N PRO A 72 -30.82 -10.11 -7.40
CA PRO A 72 -31.51 -9.77 -6.14
C PRO A 72 -32.14 -10.97 -5.42
N ILE A 73 -32.40 -12.08 -6.13
CA ILE A 73 -32.95 -13.35 -5.61
C ILE A 73 -31.87 -14.39 -5.29
N GLY A 74 -30.59 -14.01 -5.26
CA GLY A 74 -29.47 -14.89 -4.90
C GLY A 74 -29.05 -15.89 -5.99
N LYS A 75 -29.65 -15.87 -7.19
CA LYS A 75 -29.21 -16.68 -8.32
C LYS A 75 -27.93 -16.10 -8.93
N SER A 76 -26.99 -16.97 -9.28
CA SER A 76 -25.82 -16.63 -10.08
C SER A 76 -26.27 -16.11 -11.46
N CYS A 77 -25.80 -14.93 -11.85
CA CYS A 77 -25.82 -14.56 -13.26
C CYS A 77 -24.70 -15.36 -13.98
N THR A 78 -24.90 -15.71 -15.24
CA THR A 78 -23.91 -16.42 -16.07
C THR A 78 -22.96 -15.43 -16.74
N GLY A 79 -21.66 -15.73 -16.75
CA GLY A 79 -20.61 -14.91 -17.37
C GLY A 79 -19.38 -14.75 -16.47
N TYR A 80 -18.22 -14.42 -17.05
CA TYR A 80 -16.95 -14.26 -16.30
C TYR A 80 -17.05 -13.22 -15.16
N GLU A 81 -17.89 -12.19 -15.36
CA GLU A 81 -18.14 -11.16 -14.35
C GLU A 81 -19.13 -11.58 -13.25
N TYR A 82 -19.79 -12.72 -13.40
CA TYR A 82 -20.96 -13.12 -12.62
C TYR A 82 -20.84 -14.53 -12.03
N GLY A 83 -21.70 -14.82 -11.04
CA GLY A 83 -21.83 -16.18 -10.51
C GLY A 83 -20.57 -16.69 -9.81
N ASP A 84 -20.22 -17.95 -10.04
CA ASP A 84 -19.07 -18.61 -9.39
C ASP A 84 -17.72 -18.32 -10.04
N THR A 85 -17.75 -17.88 -11.30
CA THR A 85 -16.59 -17.43 -12.06
C THR A 85 -16.20 -15.98 -11.79
N ALA A 86 -17.06 -15.23 -11.09
CA ALA A 86 -16.81 -13.83 -10.78
C ALA A 86 -15.55 -13.63 -9.90
N PRO A 87 -14.76 -12.58 -10.18
CA PRO A 87 -13.55 -12.29 -9.43
C PRO A 87 -13.85 -11.99 -7.96
N LEU A 88 -12.98 -12.52 -7.09
CA LEU A 88 -12.99 -12.24 -5.67
C LEU A 88 -12.11 -11.04 -5.37
N TYR A 89 -12.62 -10.12 -4.55
CA TYR A 89 -11.89 -8.94 -4.11
C TYR A 89 -11.57 -9.01 -2.62
N VAL A 90 -10.33 -8.69 -2.30
CA VAL A 90 -9.80 -8.57 -0.95
C VAL A 90 -9.93 -7.12 -0.52
N ASN A 91 -10.64 -6.90 0.59
CA ASN A 91 -10.83 -5.57 1.16
C ASN A 91 -9.94 -5.46 2.40
N VAL A 92 -9.00 -4.52 2.36
CA VAL A 92 -8.05 -4.28 3.43
C VAL A 92 -8.26 -2.90 4.04
N THR A 93 -7.98 -2.78 5.32
CA THR A 93 -8.15 -1.53 6.07
C THR A 93 -6.95 -1.29 6.95
N ALA A 94 -6.40 -0.08 6.90
CA ALA A 94 -5.31 0.34 7.77
C ALA A 94 -5.80 0.33 9.22
N LYS A 95 -5.05 -0.29 10.13
CA LYS A 95 -5.31 -0.32 11.57
C LYS A 95 -4.42 0.73 12.24
N ILE A 96 -4.99 1.90 12.46
CA ILE A 96 -4.32 3.05 13.05
C ILE A 96 -5.03 3.39 14.34
N LYS A 97 -4.27 3.41 15.44
CA LYS A 97 -4.78 3.71 16.77
C LYS A 97 -5.44 5.08 16.78
N ASP A 98 -6.59 5.18 17.44
CA ASP A 98 -7.37 6.41 17.63
C ASP A 98 -7.94 7.03 16.33
N VAL A 99 -7.70 6.40 15.18
CA VAL A 99 -8.24 6.82 13.88
C VAL A 99 -9.20 5.78 13.31
N THR A 100 -8.69 4.61 12.93
CA THR A 100 -9.50 3.51 12.39
C THR A 100 -9.72 2.40 13.40
N TRP A 101 -8.87 2.32 14.42
CA TRP A 101 -8.94 1.40 15.54
C TRP A 101 -9.13 2.19 16.83
N VAL A 102 -10.38 2.29 17.27
CA VAL A 102 -10.82 3.22 18.33
C VAL A 102 -11.47 2.47 19.46
N ARG A 103 -11.45 3.09 20.64
CA ARG A 103 -12.20 2.62 21.80
C ARG A 103 -13.71 2.69 21.52
N GLN A 104 -14.42 1.58 21.71
CA GLN A 104 -15.85 1.46 21.36
C GLN A 104 -16.76 1.89 22.51
N SER A 105 -16.37 1.57 23.75
CA SER A 105 -17.08 1.96 24.96
C SER A 105 -16.20 2.80 25.87
N ARG A 106 -16.79 3.78 26.56
CA ARG A 106 -16.09 4.55 27.60
C ARG A 106 -15.96 3.77 28.92
N LYS A 107 -16.79 2.73 29.12
CA LYS A 107 -16.86 1.96 30.37
C LYS A 107 -16.05 0.67 30.30
N VAL A 108 -16.09 0.00 29.16
CA VAL A 108 -15.29 -1.19 28.87
C VAL A 108 -14.03 -0.73 28.13
N ASN A 109 -12.88 -1.36 28.35
CA ASN A 109 -11.66 -1.05 27.61
C ASN A 109 -11.63 -1.83 26.28
N ASP A 110 -12.73 -1.78 25.52
CA ASP A 110 -12.90 -2.50 24.26
C ASP A 110 -12.46 -1.64 23.08
N PHE A 111 -11.56 -2.18 22.26
CA PHE A 111 -11.12 -1.56 21.02
C PHE A 111 -11.69 -2.30 19.82
N GLY A 112 -12.06 -1.54 18.81
CA GLY A 112 -12.69 -2.05 17.61
C GLY A 112 -12.51 -1.10 16.44
N TRP A 113 -13.00 -1.53 15.28
CA TRP A 113 -13.00 -0.69 14.08
C TRP A 113 -13.93 0.51 14.26
N SER A 114 -13.50 1.69 13.82
CA SER A 114 -14.38 2.86 13.74
C SER A 114 -15.60 2.56 12.86
N LYS A 115 -16.76 3.10 13.23
CA LYS A 115 -18.00 2.96 12.46
C LYS A 115 -17.90 3.60 11.07
N SER A 116 -17.16 4.69 10.97
CA SER A 116 -16.90 5.40 9.72
C SER A 116 -15.40 5.39 9.44
N ILE A 117 -15.01 4.61 8.44
CA ILE A 117 -13.61 4.52 8.00
C ILE A 117 -13.48 5.26 6.66
N PRO A 118 -12.68 6.34 6.62
CA PRO A 118 -12.43 7.10 5.40
C PRO A 118 -11.85 6.25 4.25
N GLN A 119 -12.09 6.66 3.00
CA GLN A 119 -11.70 5.89 1.83
C GLN A 119 -10.18 5.72 1.69
N TYR A 120 -9.38 6.70 2.13
CA TYR A 120 -7.92 6.62 2.03
C TYR A 120 -7.30 5.55 2.95
N TYR A 121 -8.01 5.13 4.00
CA TYR A 121 -7.62 4.00 4.87
C TYR A 121 -8.19 2.65 4.42
N LYS A 122 -8.86 2.60 3.26
CA LYS A 122 -9.41 1.38 2.68
C LYS A 122 -8.75 1.14 1.33
N LYS A 123 -8.35 -0.10 1.07
CA LYS A 123 -7.86 -0.52 -0.26
C LYS A 123 -8.53 -1.82 -0.65
N GLN A 124 -8.59 -2.05 -1.95
CA GLN A 124 -9.15 -3.25 -2.54
C GLN A 124 -8.23 -3.74 -3.65
N PHE A 125 -8.09 -5.06 -3.77
CA PHE A 125 -7.38 -5.71 -4.87
C PHE A 125 -8.01 -7.07 -5.16
N GLN A 126 -7.80 -7.60 -6.37
CA GLN A 126 -8.36 -8.89 -6.78
C GLN A 126 -7.51 -10.06 -6.25
N VAL A 127 -8.16 -11.15 -5.87
CA VAL A 127 -7.48 -12.38 -5.42
C VAL A 127 -6.65 -12.94 -6.58
N GLY A 128 -5.38 -13.24 -6.31
CA GLY A 128 -4.45 -13.77 -7.30
C GLY A 128 -3.62 -12.70 -8.03
N GLU A 129 -4.02 -11.43 -7.93
CA GLU A 129 -3.24 -10.30 -8.44
C GLU A 129 -2.15 -9.85 -7.45
N ARG A 130 -1.34 -8.88 -7.88
CA ARG A 130 -0.34 -8.23 -7.02
C ARG A 130 -1.00 -7.33 -5.99
N LEU A 131 -0.32 -7.17 -4.86
CA LEU A 131 -0.74 -6.24 -3.82
C LEU A 131 -0.70 -4.80 -4.34
N PRO A 132 -1.56 -3.92 -3.80
CA PRO A 132 -1.46 -2.49 -4.06
C PRO A 132 -0.05 -1.97 -3.76
N ASN A 133 0.38 -0.95 -4.52
CA ASN A 133 1.69 -0.34 -4.34
C ASN A 133 1.90 0.11 -2.87
N GLY A 134 3.07 -0.18 -2.33
CA GLY A 134 3.45 0.13 -0.95
C GLY A 134 2.95 -0.87 0.10
N ILE A 135 2.13 -1.86 -0.24
CA ILE A 135 1.62 -2.88 0.68
C ILE A 135 2.35 -4.21 0.44
N PHE A 136 2.83 -4.82 1.52
CA PHE A 136 3.61 -6.05 1.50
C PHE A 136 3.11 -7.06 2.52
N THR A 137 3.48 -8.33 2.35
CA THR A 137 3.09 -9.39 3.30
C THR A 137 3.98 -9.46 4.53
N THR A 138 5.13 -8.78 4.54
CA THR A 138 6.06 -8.78 5.68
C THR A 138 6.60 -7.38 5.96
N PRO A 139 6.92 -7.05 7.23
CA PRO A 139 7.51 -5.76 7.59
C PRO A 139 8.85 -5.52 6.89
N LEU A 140 9.67 -6.57 6.75
CA LEU A 140 10.97 -6.48 6.08
C LEU A 140 10.84 -6.11 4.61
N ALA A 141 9.87 -6.70 3.89
CA ALA A 141 9.61 -6.37 2.50
C ALA A 141 9.14 -4.92 2.35
N ALA A 142 8.24 -4.48 3.24
CA ALA A 142 7.76 -3.09 3.27
C ALA A 142 8.90 -2.09 3.53
N LEU A 143 9.77 -2.36 4.50
CA LEU A 143 10.93 -1.52 4.78
C LEU A 143 11.93 -1.47 3.63
N LYS A 144 12.19 -2.60 2.96
CA LYS A 144 13.08 -2.64 1.79
C LYS A 144 12.51 -1.83 0.62
N SER A 145 11.20 -1.88 0.40
CA SER A 145 10.56 -1.05 -0.61
C SER A 145 10.66 0.44 -0.26
N ALA A 146 10.30 0.81 0.97
CA ALA A 146 10.40 2.19 1.43
C ALA A 146 11.83 2.72 1.33
N LEU A 147 12.85 1.90 1.63
CA LEU A 147 14.25 2.25 1.44
C LEU A 147 14.54 2.58 -0.04
N LYS A 148 14.16 1.68 -0.95
CA LYS A 148 14.39 1.89 -2.40
C LYS A 148 13.68 3.16 -2.89
N ASP A 149 12.46 3.42 -2.44
CA ASP A 149 11.72 4.63 -2.80
C ASP A 149 12.40 5.90 -2.28
N ASN A 150 12.88 5.90 -1.03
CA ASN A 150 13.61 7.02 -0.44
C ASN A 150 14.98 7.24 -1.08
N GLU A 151 15.72 6.18 -1.42
CA GLU A 151 16.98 6.29 -2.16
C GLU A 151 16.76 6.89 -3.57
N ARG A 152 15.66 6.50 -4.25
CA ARG A 152 15.28 7.10 -5.53
C ARG A 152 14.91 8.58 -5.39
N MET A 153 14.20 8.97 -4.33
CA MET A 153 13.87 10.39 -4.08
C MET A 153 15.13 11.19 -3.75
N LEU A 154 16.01 10.67 -2.90
CA LEU A 154 17.30 11.31 -2.58
C LEU A 154 18.13 11.58 -3.85
N ALA A 155 18.22 10.60 -4.74
CA ALA A 155 18.93 10.77 -6.00
C ALA A 155 18.31 11.87 -6.88
N ARG A 156 16.98 12.03 -6.86
CA ARG A 156 16.28 13.11 -7.57
C ARG A 156 16.57 14.47 -6.95
N TYR A 157 16.55 14.59 -5.62
CA TYR A 157 16.88 15.84 -4.95
C TYR A 157 18.31 16.29 -5.25
N ILE A 158 19.27 15.36 -5.22
CA ILE A 158 20.66 15.66 -5.62
C ILE A 158 20.73 16.12 -7.08
N ASP A 159 19.99 15.48 -7.98
CA ASP A 159 19.95 15.87 -9.40
C ASP A 159 19.32 17.25 -9.61
N TYR A 160 18.23 17.58 -8.91
CA TYR A 160 17.61 18.91 -8.96
C TYR A 160 18.53 19.98 -8.39
N ARG A 161 19.08 19.74 -7.21
CA ARG A 161 20.06 20.63 -6.57
C ARG A 161 21.25 20.95 -7.46
N ASN A 162 21.72 19.98 -8.26
CA ASN A 162 22.86 20.18 -9.17
C ASN A 162 22.52 20.97 -10.43
N ARG A 163 21.24 21.05 -10.81
CA ARG A 163 20.77 21.83 -11.95
C ARG A 163 20.31 23.23 -11.56
N GLU A 164 20.03 23.43 -10.28
CA GLU A 164 19.55 24.70 -9.76
C GLU A 164 20.68 25.72 -9.67
N THR A 165 20.31 26.99 -9.88
CA THR A 165 21.21 28.14 -9.89
C THR A 165 20.81 29.20 -8.90
N ASP A 166 19.55 29.22 -8.46
CA ASP A 166 19.09 30.13 -7.41
C ASP A 166 19.61 29.70 -6.03
N GLU A 167 20.21 30.63 -5.29
CA GLU A 167 20.82 30.36 -3.99
C GLU A 167 19.78 29.95 -2.93
N THR A 168 18.55 30.46 -3.03
CA THR A 168 17.47 30.14 -2.09
C THR A 168 16.99 28.72 -2.32
N GLU A 169 16.69 28.36 -3.57
CA GLU A 169 16.27 27.00 -3.92
C GLU A 169 17.37 25.96 -3.66
N ILE A 170 18.64 26.31 -3.89
CA ILE A 170 19.78 25.45 -3.53
C ILE A 170 19.79 25.15 -2.03
N ALA A 171 19.57 26.15 -1.18
CA ALA A 171 19.53 25.97 0.27
C ALA A 171 18.38 25.07 0.71
N GLU A 172 17.18 25.25 0.13
CA GLU A 172 16.02 24.37 0.36
C GLU A 172 16.32 22.92 -0.04
N PHE A 173 16.92 22.71 -1.22
CA PHE A 173 17.29 21.37 -1.65
C PHE A 173 18.38 20.73 -0.77
N ASP A 174 19.35 21.49 -0.29
CA ASP A 174 20.38 20.97 0.62
C ASP A 174 19.77 20.53 1.97
N GLU A 175 18.72 21.21 2.45
CA GLU A 175 17.93 20.79 3.61
C GLU A 175 17.13 19.51 3.32
N ASP A 176 16.43 19.44 2.20
CA ASP A 176 15.67 18.26 1.75
C ASP A 176 16.58 17.02 1.61
N ILE A 177 17.77 17.20 1.02
CA ILE A 177 18.79 16.15 0.91
C ILE A 177 19.22 15.68 2.30
N THR A 178 19.40 16.61 3.25
CA THR A 178 19.77 16.29 4.63
C THR A 178 18.68 15.48 5.32
N HIS A 179 17.41 15.90 5.21
CA HIS A 179 16.26 15.20 5.77
C HIS A 179 16.10 13.81 5.17
N LYS A 180 16.15 13.71 3.84
CA LYS A 180 16.03 12.42 3.14
C LYS A 180 17.19 11.47 3.46
N THR A 181 18.41 11.98 3.62
CA THR A 181 19.57 11.19 4.00
C THR A 181 19.40 10.60 5.41
N LYS A 182 18.86 11.38 6.36
CA LYS A 182 18.51 10.87 7.71
C LYS A 182 17.49 9.73 7.61
N SER A 183 16.43 9.88 6.80
CA SER A 183 15.42 8.84 6.55
C SER A 183 16.01 7.55 6.00
N VAL A 184 16.85 7.64 4.96
CA VAL A 184 17.55 6.49 4.37
C VAL A 184 18.40 5.77 5.42
N ARG A 185 19.14 6.52 6.24
CA ARG A 185 19.97 5.96 7.33
C ARG A 185 19.12 5.22 8.36
N LEU A 186 17.99 5.80 8.79
CA LEU A 186 17.07 5.18 9.75
C LEU A 186 16.43 3.90 9.19
N LEU A 187 16.02 3.91 7.92
CA LEU A 187 15.47 2.73 7.23
C LEU A 187 16.51 1.60 7.16
N LYS A 188 17.75 1.90 6.78
CA LYS A 188 18.87 0.92 6.77
C LYS A 188 19.10 0.32 8.14
N SER A 189 19.09 1.15 9.19
CA SER A 189 19.22 0.69 10.58
C SER A 189 18.11 -0.28 10.99
N ARG A 190 16.83 0.07 10.70
CA ARG A 190 15.67 -0.79 11.01
C ARG A 190 15.70 -2.12 10.26
N ILE A 191 16.09 -2.11 8.98
CA ILE A 191 16.27 -3.33 8.19
C ILE A 191 17.32 -4.22 8.84
N LYS A 192 18.48 -3.66 9.19
CA LYS A 192 19.57 -4.40 9.85
C LYS A 192 19.13 -5.01 11.17
N ALA A 193 18.36 -4.29 11.98
CA ALA A 193 17.82 -4.78 13.25
C ALA A 193 16.87 -5.97 13.05
N LEU A 194 16.01 -5.93 12.02
CA LEU A 194 15.08 -7.03 11.70
C LEU A 194 15.77 -8.25 11.08
N THR A 195 16.89 -8.08 10.37
CA THR A 195 17.63 -9.20 9.77
C THR A 195 18.53 -9.96 10.75
N LYS A 196 18.88 -9.33 11.88
CA LYS A 196 19.71 -9.94 12.94
C LYS A 196 18.91 -10.78 13.93
N LYS A 197 17.58 -10.68 13.86
CA LYS A 197 16.64 -11.34 14.77
C LYS A 197 16.16 -12.63 14.13
#